data_AF-A0A4Q3VRJ0-F1
#
_entry.id   AF-A0A4Q3VRJ0-F1
#
_cell.length_a   1.000
_cell.length_b   1.000
_cell.length_c   1.000
_cell.angle_alpha   90.00
_cell.angle_beta   90.00
_cell.angle_gamma   90.00
#
_symmetry.space_group_name_H-M   'P 1'
#
loop_
_entity.id
_entity.type
_entity.pdbx_description
1 polymer ?
#
loop_
_entity_poly.entity_id
_entity_poly.type
_entity_poly.pdbx_seq_one_letter_code
_entity_poly.pdbx_strand_id
1 'polypeptide(L)' 'MSLTLISPSIIEELQITEPYMVVIFNDDTTPFETVIGALIRATDCSSEEAELETWEAHHCGKASVHYAGRE' A
#
# COMPACT_ATOMS: atom_id res chain seq x y z
N MET A 1 -14.47 34.28 36.63
CA MET A 1 -14.38 33.27 35.56
C MET A 1 -13.19 33.65 34.70
N SER A 2 -12.08 32.92 34.83
CA SER A 2 -10.84 33.19 34.09
C SER A 2 -10.96 32.53 32.72
N LEU A 3 -10.92 33.31 31.64
CA LEU A 3 -10.84 32.80 30.28
C LEU A 3 -9.39 32.41 30.02
N THR A 4 -9.11 31.10 30.05
CA THR A 4 -7.79 30.56 29.67
C THR A 4 -7.65 30.68 28.16
N LEU A 5 -6.91 31.69 27.70
CA LEU A 5 -6.48 31.83 26.31
C LEU A 5 -5.52 30.68 26.00
N ILE A 6 -5.96 29.76 25.16
CA ILE A 6 -5.10 28.72 24.58
C ILE A 6 -4.16 29.44 23.60
N SER A 7 -2.88 29.50 23.93
CA SER A 7 -1.83 29.97 23.02
C SER A 7 -1.67 28.98 21.86
N PRO A 8 -1.68 29.43 20.59
CA PRO A 8 -1.51 28.55 19.44
C PRO A 8 -0.01 28.27 19.26
N SER A 9 0.56 27.44 20.13
CA SER A 9 2.01 27.18 20.13
C SER A 9 2.34 25.70 19.95
N ILE A 10 1.54 24.98 19.17
CA ILE A 10 1.95 23.71 18.52
C ILE A 10 1.14 23.61 17.20
N ILE A 11 1.61 24.26 16.14
CA ILE A 11 1.30 23.78 14.79
C ILE A 11 2.35 22.72 14.54
N GLU A 12 2.02 21.47 14.88
CA GLU A 12 2.83 20.33 14.50
C GLU A 12 2.79 20.28 12.96
N GLU A 13 3.94 20.50 12.32
CA GLU A 13 4.09 20.19 10.90
C GLU A 13 3.83 18.69 10.74
N LEU A 14 2.59 18.34 10.39
CA LEU A 14 2.27 17.01 9.89
C LEU A 14 3.13 16.82 8.65
N GLN A 15 4.27 16.13 8.81
CA GLN A 15 5.03 15.64 7.69
C GLN A 15 4.13 14.66 6.95
N ILE A 16 3.47 15.15 5.89
CA ILE A 16 2.75 14.33 4.94
C ILE A 16 3.82 13.59 4.16
N THR A 17 4.31 12.48 4.71
CA THR A 17 5.06 11.49 3.96
C THR A 17 4.07 10.89 2.98
N GLU A 18 3.97 11.43 1.76
CA GLU A 18 3.09 10.87 0.73
C GLU A 18 3.49 9.40 0.51
N PRO A 19 2.66 8.43 0.95
CA PRO A 19 2.99 7.03 0.81
C PRO A 19 2.78 6.65 -0.65
N TYR A 20 3.80 6.09 -1.27
CA TYR A 20 3.74 5.50 -2.60
C TYR A 20 2.96 4.19 -2.50
N MET A 21 2.00 4.02 -3.42
CA MET A 21 1.23 2.78 -3.55
C MET A 21 1.83 1.95 -4.67
N VAL A 22 2.25 0.73 -4.34
CA VAL A 22 2.64 -0.28 -5.33
C VAL A 22 1.38 -0.94 -5.85
N VAL A 23 1.23 -0.96 -7.17
CA VAL A 23 0.07 -1.52 -7.87
C VAL A 23 0.55 -2.53 -8.90
N ILE A 24 -0.04 -3.72 -8.89
CA ILE A 24 0.15 -4.72 -9.94
C ILE A 24 -0.96 -4.60 -10.98
N PHE A 25 -0.63 -4.84 -12.24
CA PHE A 25 -1.58 -4.89 -13.35
C PHE A 25 -1.65 -6.32 -13.87
N ASN A 26 -2.86 -6.78 -14.20
CA ASN A 26 -3.03 -8.09 -14.78
C ASN A 26 -2.54 -8.13 -16.23
N ASP A 27 -2.01 -9.29 -16.60
CA ASP A 27 -1.66 -9.66 -17.96
C ASP A 27 -2.12 -11.10 -18.24
N ASP A 28 -2.29 -11.46 -19.52
CA ASP A 28 -2.82 -12.77 -19.92
C ASP A 28 -1.74 -13.86 -20.10
N THR A 29 -0.48 -13.54 -19.80
CA THR A 29 0.69 -14.38 -20.13
C THR A 29 1.41 -14.93 -18.91
N THR A 30 1.44 -14.18 -17.81
CA THR A 30 2.14 -14.55 -16.59
C THR A 30 1.29 -15.52 -15.76
N PRO A 31 1.81 -16.69 -15.39
CA PRO A 31 1.06 -17.64 -14.57
C PRO A 31 0.93 -17.15 -13.12
N PHE A 32 -0.22 -17.44 -12.50
CA PHE A 32 -0.57 -17.04 -11.13
C PHE A 32 0.52 -17.36 -10.10
N GLU A 33 1.07 -18.58 -10.11
CA GLU A 33 2.11 -19.00 -9.15
C GLU A 33 3.38 -18.13 -9.23
N THR A 34 3.72 -17.64 -10.43
CA THR A 34 4.88 -16.75 -10.61
C THR A 34 4.61 -15.36 -10.06
N VAL A 35 3.39 -14.84 -10.24
CA VAL A 35 2.96 -13.55 -9.67
C VAL A 35 2.95 -13.63 -8.15
N ILE A 36 2.33 -14.68 -7.58
CA ILE A 36 2.26 -14.92 -6.13
C ILE A 36 3.68 -15.01 -5.54
N GLY A 37 4.58 -15.79 -6.16
CA GLY A 37 5.96 -15.91 -5.70
C GLY A 37 6.75 -14.59 -5.78
N ALA A 38 6.48 -13.77 -6.80
CA ALA A 38 7.08 -12.45 -6.93
C ALA A 38 6.56 -11.47 -5.87
N LEU A 39 5.26 -11.50 -5.56
CA LEU A 39 4.64 -10.67 -4.52
C LEU A 39 5.23 -10.98 -3.16
N ILE A 40 5.21 -12.24 -2.73
CA ILE A 40 5.77 -12.68 -1.45
C ILE A 40 7.23 -12.23 -1.32
N ARG A 41 8.02 -12.36 -2.39
CA ARG A 41 9.44 -11.98 -2.36
C ARG A 41 9.68 -10.47 -2.37
N ALA A 42 8.75 -9.69 -2.90
CA ALA A 42 8.88 -8.23 -3.01
C ALA A 42 8.34 -7.50 -1.77
N THR A 43 7.26 -8.01 -1.16
CA THR A 43 6.56 -7.35 -0.04
C THR A 43 6.70 -8.09 1.28
N ASP A 44 7.26 -9.30 1.29
CA ASP A 44 7.31 -10.21 2.44
C ASP A 44 5.91 -10.53 3.02
N CYS A 45 4.86 -10.45 2.18
CA CYS A 45 3.49 -10.77 2.58
C CYS A 45 3.24 -12.28 2.70
N SER A 46 2.12 -12.64 3.33
CA SER A 46 1.69 -14.04 3.42
C SER A 46 1.23 -14.57 2.06
N SER A 47 1.27 -15.90 1.88
CA SER A 47 0.80 -16.53 0.64
C SER A 47 -0.68 -16.29 0.38
N GLU A 48 -1.49 -16.21 1.45
CA GLU A 48 -2.93 -15.94 1.37
C GLU A 48 -3.21 -14.52 0.87
N GLU A 49 -2.44 -13.52 1.35
CA GLU A 49 -2.54 -12.14 0.87
C GLU A 49 -2.13 -12.03 -0.61
N ALA A 50 -1.00 -12.64 -0.98
CA ALA A 50 -0.52 -12.63 -2.36
C ALA A 50 -1.50 -13.30 -3.34
N GLU A 51 -2.16 -14.38 -2.93
CA GLU A 51 -3.22 -15.04 -3.72
C GLU A 51 -4.43 -14.12 -3.92
N LEU A 52 -4.88 -13.44 -2.86
CA LEU A 52 -6.03 -12.54 -2.92
C LEU A 52 -5.75 -11.34 -3.84
N GLU A 53 -4.58 -10.72 -3.71
CA GLU A 53 -4.16 -9.60 -4.54
C GLU A 53 -4.01 -10.00 -6.02
N THR A 54 -3.45 -11.19 -6.28
CA THR A 54 -3.35 -11.72 -7.64
C THR A 54 -4.74 -11.99 -8.24
N TRP A 55 -5.67 -12.52 -7.43
CA TRP A 55 -7.05 -12.73 -7.84
C TRP A 55 -7.75 -11.40 -8.14
N GLU A 56 -7.58 -10.39 -7.28
CA GLU A 56 -8.12 -9.04 -7.51
C GLU A 56 -7.56 -8.44 -8.80
N ALA A 57 -6.25 -8.55 -9.03
CA ALA A 57 -5.64 -8.06 -10.27
C ALA A 57 -6.25 -8.73 -11.50
N HIS A 58 -6.43 -10.06 -11.47
CA HIS A 58 -7.00 -10.81 -12.58
C HIS A 58 -8.43 -10.38 -12.95
N HIS A 59 -9.27 -10.11 -11.95
CA HIS A 59 -10.67 -9.75 -12.17
C HIS A 59 -10.90 -8.24 -12.37
N CYS A 60 -10.16 -7.39 -11.66
CA CYS A 60 -10.31 -5.94 -11.67
C CYS A 60 -9.32 -5.24 -12.62
N GLY A 61 -8.38 -5.99 -13.19
CA GLY A 61 -7.30 -5.49 -14.05
C GLY A 61 -6.09 -4.93 -13.30
N LYS A 62 -6.23 -4.66 -12.00
CA LYS A 62 -5.16 -4.18 -11.11
C LYS A 62 -5.46 -4.45 -9.65
N ALA A 63 -4.42 -4.51 -8.81
CA ALA A 63 -4.54 -4.60 -7.35
C ALA A 63 -3.45 -3.78 -6.65
N SER A 64 -3.77 -3.21 -5.49
CA SER A 64 -2.79 -2.51 -4.64
C SER A 64 -2.15 -3.49 -3.66
N VAL A 65 -0.82 -3.57 -3.65
CA VAL A 65 -0.08 -4.63 -2.92
C VAL A 65 0.73 -4.11 -1.75
N HIS A 66 1.15 -2.83 -1.80
CA HIS A 66 1.98 -2.28 -0.74
C HIS A 66 1.90 -0.75 -0.69
N TYR A 67 2.11 -0.19 0.50
CA TYR A 67 2.27 1.24 0.72
C TYR A 67 3.64 1.49 1.35
N ALA A 68 4.51 2.22 0.67
CA ALA A 68 5.87 2.51 1.11
C ALA A 68 6.25 3.97 0.93
N GLY A 69 7.37 4.39 1.54
CA GLY A 69 8.01 5.66 1.19
C GLY A 69 8.60 5.62 -0.22
N ARG A 70 9.11 6.76 -0.69
CA ARG A 70 9.77 6.85 -2.01
C ARG A 70 11.09 6.06 -2.09
N GLU A 71 11.67 5.70 -0.94
CA GLU A 71 13.03 5.18 -0.78
C GLU A 71 13.03 3.76 -0.22
#